data_AF-A0A2K8SZI5-F1
#
_entry.id   AF-A0A2K8SZI5-F1
#
_cell.length_a   1.000
_cell.length_b   1.000
_cell.length_c   1.000
_cell.angle_alpha   90.00
_cell.angle_beta   90.00
_cell.angle_gamma   90.00
#
_symmetry.space_group_name_H-M   'P 1'
#
loop_
_entity.id
_entity.type
_entity.pdbx_description
1 polymer ?
#
loop_
_entity_poly.entity_id
_entity_poly.type
_entity_poly.pdbx_seq_one_letter_code
_entity_poly.pdbx_strand_id
1 'polypeptide(L)'
;MDLDQLKNLVRAGQFRAITLDTSIFDAQGLRLESGLLKQLEQFRYSSTRLILSEIVKEEVLSHLVEKAKDAQKEIEKSLKQAKEHWLVEDKKIEAIKKTIFSEYEAQEIACERFNQFVEVTSLEIVEAQGYVMVGDLIQKYFQAKPPFSETGKKKNEFPDAIALMSLETWANKNQTKILVVTSDNDWKNFCKSSERLIAIDDFAGALVLCQLPDADDICRDLSERYEKGEFEDVKEAISNALKYRISDIDIYPEANSAYVYEHESTEITFNGFEFKLLEPPSLIFRPVKFYNETLVVESKLSVDVNVECSFSFSVYDSIDGDDVPMGSSTASIQTNLDVDILVSFIGDLDKVGAEVEIEDVEIEITVPDVDFGMIEPDWMDEEDYDY
;
A
#
# COMPACT_ATOMS: atom_id res chain seq x y z
N MET A 1 -2.25 -23.66 2.39
CA MET A 1 -1.94 -23.91 3.82
C MET A 1 -2.57 -22.75 4.55
N ASP A 2 -3.36 -23.00 5.60
CA ASP A 2 -3.98 -21.90 6.35
C ASP A 2 -2.96 -21.23 7.30
N LEU A 3 -3.32 -20.06 7.83
CA LEU A 3 -2.44 -19.25 8.68
C LEU A 3 -2.03 -20.01 9.96
N ASP A 4 -2.95 -20.79 10.53
CA ASP A 4 -2.71 -21.57 11.75
C ASP A 4 -1.69 -22.70 11.54
N GLN A 5 -1.75 -23.40 10.40
CA GLN A 5 -0.75 -24.38 10.01
C GLN A 5 0.63 -23.73 9.84
N LEU A 6 0.70 -22.56 9.21
CA LEU A 6 1.95 -21.80 9.08
C LEU A 6 2.50 -21.39 10.44
N LYS A 7 1.64 -20.90 11.34
CA LYS A 7 2.01 -20.49 12.70
C LYS A 7 2.65 -21.64 13.48
N ASN A 8 2.11 -22.85 13.36
CA ASN A 8 2.68 -24.05 13.98
C ASN A 8 4.06 -24.41 13.39
N LEU A 9 4.25 -24.28 12.08
CA LEU A 9 5.53 -24.53 11.43
C LEU A 9 6.60 -23.49 11.79
N VAL A 10 6.21 -22.22 11.93
CA VAL A 10 7.11 -21.15 12.40
C VAL A 10 7.51 -21.41 13.86
N ARG A 11 6.54 -21.73 14.74
CA ARG A 11 6.80 -22.10 16.15
C ARG A 11 7.68 -23.35 16.28
N ALA A 12 7.56 -24.30 15.35
CA ALA A 12 8.42 -25.48 15.28
C ALA A 12 9.84 -25.16 14.76
N GLY A 13 10.16 -23.89 14.46
CA GLY A 13 11.47 -23.43 14.00
C GLY A 13 11.81 -23.86 12.57
N GLN A 14 10.81 -24.23 11.76
CA GLN A 14 11.04 -24.68 10.39
C GLN A 14 11.32 -23.52 9.43
N PHE A 15 10.80 -22.33 9.75
CA PHE A 15 11.06 -21.09 9.02
C PHE A 15 12.12 -20.27 9.74
N ARG A 16 13.14 -19.86 9.00
CA ARG A 16 14.19 -18.95 9.49
C ARG A 16 14.47 -17.82 8.52
N ALA A 17 13.63 -17.67 7.50
CA ALA A 17 13.71 -16.57 6.56
C ALA A 17 12.35 -16.21 5.98
N ILE A 18 12.20 -14.93 5.66
CA ILE A 18 11.08 -14.34 4.92
C ILE A 18 11.64 -13.59 3.72
N THR A 19 10.92 -13.61 2.61
CA THR A 19 11.24 -12.86 1.40
C THR A 19 9.98 -12.30 0.78
N LEU A 20 10.12 -11.18 0.07
CA LEU A 20 9.04 -10.50 -0.62
C LEU A 20 9.31 -10.54 -2.12
N ASP A 21 8.24 -10.72 -2.87
CA ASP A 21 8.18 -10.47 -4.31
C ASP A 21 8.08 -8.95 -4.57
N THR A 22 8.59 -8.49 -5.71
CA THR A 22 8.48 -7.11 -6.21
C THR A 22 7.02 -6.63 -6.20
N SER A 23 6.07 -7.51 -6.53
CA SER A 23 4.63 -7.19 -6.51
C SER A 23 4.13 -6.67 -5.16
N ILE A 24 4.74 -7.13 -4.05
CA ILE A 24 4.39 -6.65 -2.70
C ILE A 24 4.94 -5.25 -2.46
N PHE A 25 6.16 -4.96 -2.91
CA PHE A 25 6.74 -3.62 -2.80
C PHE A 25 5.92 -2.59 -3.59
N ASP A 26 5.50 -2.95 -4.80
CA ASP A 26 4.67 -2.11 -5.66
C ASP A 26 3.28 -1.89 -5.08
N ALA A 27 2.64 -2.96 -4.58
CA ALA A 27 1.33 -2.87 -3.94
C ALA A 27 1.34 -1.96 -2.70
N GLN A 28 2.48 -1.89 -1.98
CA GLN A 28 2.66 -1.01 -0.83
C GLN A 28 3.17 0.39 -1.22
N GLY A 29 3.24 0.70 -2.51
CA GLY A 29 3.63 2.01 -3.04
C GLY A 29 5.10 2.37 -2.87
N LEU A 30 5.98 1.38 -2.67
CA LEU A 30 7.42 1.58 -2.43
C LEU A 30 7.72 2.50 -1.23
N ARG A 31 6.82 2.52 -0.25
CA ARG A 31 6.95 3.27 1.00
C ARG A 31 7.86 2.52 1.96
N LEU A 32 9.16 2.45 1.66
CA LEU A 32 10.14 1.72 2.47
C LEU A 32 10.23 2.26 3.92
N GLU A 33 9.89 3.54 4.10
CA GLU A 33 10.02 4.28 5.35
C GLU A 33 8.69 4.38 6.15
N SER A 34 7.58 3.84 5.63
CA SER A 34 6.28 3.80 6.29
C SER A 34 5.48 2.52 5.99
N GLY A 35 4.27 2.40 6.52
CA GLY A 35 3.37 1.30 6.27
C GLY A 35 3.90 -0.07 6.74
N LEU A 36 3.44 -1.12 6.06
CA LEU A 36 3.85 -2.50 6.35
C LEU A 36 5.33 -2.76 6.01
N LEU A 37 5.89 -2.08 4.99
CA LEU A 37 7.29 -2.27 4.60
C LEU A 37 8.25 -1.80 5.69
N LYS A 38 7.98 -0.67 6.36
CA LYS A 38 8.74 -0.22 7.53
C LYS A 38 8.76 -1.27 8.64
N GLN A 39 7.68 -2.03 8.81
CA GLN A 39 7.59 -3.05 9.87
C GLN A 39 8.59 -4.20 9.66
N LEU A 40 9.21 -4.34 8.48
CA LEU A 40 10.30 -5.28 8.23
C LEU A 40 11.56 -4.99 9.06
N GLU A 41 11.70 -3.79 9.64
CA GLU A 41 12.75 -3.46 10.61
C GLU A 41 12.75 -4.41 11.82
N GLN A 42 11.60 -5.02 12.14
CA GLN A 42 11.50 -6.01 13.21
C GLN A 42 12.43 -7.21 13.01
N PHE A 43 12.81 -7.52 11.77
CA PHE A 43 13.68 -8.65 11.46
C PHE A 43 15.15 -8.41 11.82
N ARG A 44 15.56 -7.16 12.04
CA ARG A 44 16.96 -6.80 12.37
C ARG A 44 17.51 -7.57 13.58
N TYR A 45 16.67 -7.81 14.58
CA TYR A 45 17.04 -8.50 15.81
C TYR A 45 16.31 -9.84 15.98
N SER A 46 15.61 -10.30 14.94
CA SER A 46 14.86 -11.56 14.96
C SER A 46 15.75 -12.75 14.62
N SER A 47 15.35 -13.95 15.04
CA SER A 47 15.93 -15.20 14.55
C SER A 47 15.57 -15.50 13.10
N THR A 48 14.53 -14.84 12.58
CA THR A 48 14.08 -14.93 11.18
C THR A 48 14.81 -13.88 10.35
N ARG A 49 15.49 -14.32 9.29
CA ARG A 49 16.23 -13.44 8.37
C ARG A 49 15.32 -12.86 7.31
N LEU A 50 15.36 -11.55 7.10
CA LEU A 50 14.81 -10.93 5.89
C LEU A 50 15.82 -11.12 4.75
N ILE A 51 15.38 -11.76 3.66
CA ILE A 51 16.21 -11.99 2.49
C ILE A 51 15.50 -11.51 1.22
N LEU A 52 16.26 -11.01 0.23
CA LEU A 52 15.74 -10.71 -1.10
C LEU A 52 16.65 -11.29 -2.18
N SER A 53 16.03 -11.75 -3.26
CA SER A 53 16.73 -12.04 -4.50
C SER A 53 17.37 -10.75 -5.06
N GLU A 54 18.57 -10.87 -5.62
CA GLU A 54 19.19 -9.79 -6.40
C GLU A 54 18.26 -9.23 -7.48
N ILE A 55 17.46 -10.08 -8.13
CA ILE A 55 16.48 -9.67 -9.14
C ILE A 55 15.43 -8.73 -8.55
N VAL A 56 14.82 -9.11 -7.42
CA VAL A 56 13.81 -8.29 -6.74
C VAL A 56 14.42 -6.96 -6.29
N LYS A 57 15.66 -6.98 -5.78
CA LYS A 57 16.40 -5.75 -5.47
C LYS A 57 16.52 -4.82 -6.67
N GLU A 58 16.94 -5.32 -7.83
CA GLU A 58 17.10 -4.49 -9.03
C GLU A 58 15.76 -3.95 -9.55
N GLU A 59 14.68 -4.72 -9.46
CA GLU A 59 13.33 -4.28 -9.83
C GLU A 59 12.81 -3.18 -8.91
N VAL A 60 12.91 -3.38 -7.58
CA VAL A 60 12.54 -2.37 -6.59
C VAL A 60 13.35 -1.08 -6.78
N LEU A 61 14.66 -1.18 -7.00
CA LEU A 61 15.50 -0.01 -7.32
C LEU A 61 15.03 0.70 -8.58
N SER A 62 14.74 -0.04 -9.66
CA SER A 62 14.24 0.54 -10.91
C SER A 62 12.93 1.31 -10.70
N HIS A 63 11.97 0.72 -9.97
CA HIS A 63 10.68 1.38 -9.71
C HIS A 63 10.83 2.60 -8.78
N LEU A 64 11.74 2.56 -7.79
CA LEU A 64 12.06 3.73 -6.96
C LEU A 64 12.61 4.88 -7.80
N VAL A 65 13.50 4.60 -8.76
CA VAL A 65 14.03 5.61 -9.69
C VAL A 65 12.93 6.20 -10.56
N GLU A 66 12.01 5.37 -11.05
CA GLU A 66 10.88 5.83 -11.86
C GLU A 66 9.97 6.77 -11.06
N LYS A 67 9.57 6.37 -9.84
CA LYS A 67 8.76 7.22 -8.94
C LYS A 67 9.45 8.54 -8.61
N ALA A 68 10.76 8.54 -8.35
CA ALA A 68 11.51 9.77 -8.11
C ALA A 68 11.52 10.69 -9.34
N LYS A 69 11.67 10.14 -10.55
CA LYS A 69 11.61 10.90 -11.81
C LYS A 69 10.23 11.48 -12.07
N ASP A 70 9.17 10.73 -11.80
CA ASP A 70 7.81 11.17 -12.03
C ASP A 70 7.41 12.29 -11.05
N ALA A 71 7.74 12.14 -9.77
CA ALA A 71 7.59 13.21 -8.78
C ALA A 71 8.35 14.49 -9.19
N GLN A 72 9.59 14.34 -9.70
CA GLN A 72 10.35 15.48 -10.22
C GLN A 72 9.63 16.18 -11.38
N LYS A 73 9.12 15.42 -12.36
CA LYS A 73 8.38 15.99 -13.51
C LYS A 73 7.11 16.74 -13.06
N GLU A 74 6.37 16.20 -12.10
CA GLU A 74 5.15 16.82 -11.58
C GLU A 74 5.43 18.15 -10.88
N ILE A 75 6.48 18.19 -10.05
CA ILE A 75 6.93 19.41 -9.40
C ILE A 75 7.41 20.43 -10.45
N GLU A 76 8.20 20.02 -11.44
CA GLU A 76 8.65 20.91 -12.52
C GLU A 76 7.49 21.47 -13.34
N LYS A 77 6.46 20.65 -13.62
CA LYS A 77 5.23 21.08 -14.28
C LYS A 77 4.49 22.14 -13.45
N SER A 78 4.35 21.90 -12.14
CA SER A 78 3.69 22.83 -11.21
C SER A 78 4.44 24.16 -11.11
N LEU A 79 5.78 24.12 -11.05
CA LEU A 79 6.63 25.32 -11.06
C LEU A 79 6.51 26.11 -12.36
N LYS A 80 6.35 25.43 -13.51
CA LYS A 80 6.10 26.08 -14.79
C LYS A 80 4.75 26.81 -14.78
N GLN A 81 3.70 26.17 -14.28
CA GLN A 81 2.37 26.79 -14.14
C GLN A 81 2.41 28.01 -13.19
N ALA A 82 3.16 27.93 -12.08
CA ALA A 82 3.35 29.06 -11.18
C ALA A 82 4.06 30.24 -11.88
N LYS A 83 5.05 29.96 -12.74
CA LYS A 83 5.67 31.00 -13.58
C LYS A 83 4.66 31.63 -14.55
N GLU A 84 3.84 30.82 -15.21
CA GLU A 84 2.93 31.28 -16.28
C GLU A 84 1.70 32.03 -15.73
N HIS A 85 1.08 31.52 -14.67
CA HIS A 85 -0.20 32.05 -14.17
C HIS A 85 -0.04 32.96 -12.95
N TRP A 86 1.03 32.78 -12.16
CA TRP A 86 1.31 33.58 -10.97
C TRP A 86 2.50 34.53 -11.15
N LEU A 87 3.13 34.54 -12.34
CA LEU A 87 4.24 35.42 -12.71
C LEU A 87 5.43 35.34 -11.72
N VAL A 88 5.68 34.15 -11.16
CA VAL A 88 6.81 33.92 -10.26
C VAL A 88 8.13 34.10 -11.02
N GLU A 89 9.04 34.89 -10.43
CA GLU A 89 10.36 35.16 -11.02
C GLU A 89 11.21 33.90 -11.21
N ASP A 90 11.93 33.82 -12.33
CA ASP A 90 12.84 32.68 -12.65
C ASP A 90 13.84 32.39 -11.54
N LYS A 91 14.39 33.43 -10.90
CA LYS A 91 15.34 33.27 -9.81
C LYS A 91 14.74 32.53 -8.61
N LYS A 92 13.44 32.73 -8.33
CA LYS A 92 12.73 32.03 -7.24
C LYS A 92 12.45 30.59 -7.63
N ILE A 93 12.03 30.34 -8.87
CA ILE A 93 11.80 28.98 -9.39
C ILE A 93 13.10 28.15 -9.29
N GLU A 94 14.22 28.68 -9.75
CA GLU A 94 15.51 27.98 -9.70
C GLU A 94 16.01 27.77 -8.26
N ALA A 95 15.74 28.72 -7.35
CA ALA A 95 16.03 28.52 -5.93
C ALA A 95 15.17 27.39 -5.31
N ILE A 96 13.89 27.29 -5.68
CA ILE A 96 13.01 26.21 -5.23
C ILE A 96 13.49 24.86 -5.77
N LYS A 97 13.76 24.75 -7.07
CA LYS A 97 14.30 23.51 -7.67
C LYS A 97 15.57 23.05 -6.97
N LYS A 98 16.52 23.97 -6.74
CA LYS A 98 17.76 23.66 -6.03
C LYS A 98 17.51 23.21 -4.59
N THR A 99 16.48 23.72 -3.94
CA THR A 99 16.13 23.33 -2.56
C THR A 99 15.49 21.95 -2.52
N ILE A 100 14.58 21.65 -3.45
CA ILE A 100 13.82 20.40 -3.47
C ILE A 100 14.67 19.23 -4.00
N PHE A 101 15.30 19.40 -5.17
CA PHE A 101 16.03 18.32 -5.84
C PHE A 101 17.49 18.23 -5.42
N SER A 102 18.02 19.26 -4.75
CA SER A 102 19.45 19.37 -4.44
C SER A 102 20.31 19.21 -5.72
N GLU A 103 21.54 18.71 -5.58
CA GLU A 103 22.40 18.29 -6.72
C GLU A 103 22.31 16.78 -6.99
N TYR A 104 21.37 16.08 -6.35
CA TYR A 104 21.26 14.62 -6.43
C TYR A 104 20.41 14.18 -7.61
N GLU A 105 20.85 13.13 -8.30
CA GLU A 105 20.05 12.51 -9.35
C GLU A 105 18.99 11.56 -8.73
N ALA A 106 17.87 11.36 -9.43
CA ALA A 106 16.82 10.41 -9.00
C ALA A 106 17.36 9.01 -8.68
N GLN A 107 18.42 8.58 -9.39
CA GLN A 107 19.12 7.33 -9.14
C GLN A 107 19.86 7.31 -7.80
N GLU A 108 20.48 8.42 -7.40
CA GLU A 108 21.19 8.53 -6.13
C GLU A 108 20.22 8.48 -4.96
N ILE A 109 19.09 9.21 -5.07
CA ILE A 109 18.03 9.20 -4.05
C ILE A 109 17.43 7.80 -3.87
N ALA A 110 17.10 7.11 -4.97
CA ALA A 110 16.57 5.75 -4.93
C ALA A 110 17.56 4.76 -4.30
N CYS A 111 18.83 4.84 -4.68
CA CYS A 111 19.89 4.02 -4.09
C CYS A 111 20.05 4.29 -2.59
N GLU A 112 20.04 5.55 -2.18
CA GLU A 112 20.17 5.93 -0.77
C GLU A 112 19.00 5.38 0.07
N ARG A 113 17.75 5.59 -0.39
CA ARG A 113 16.55 5.05 0.28
C ARG A 113 16.62 3.53 0.44
N PHE A 114 16.98 2.82 -0.64
CA PHE A 114 17.09 1.36 -0.57
C PHE A 114 18.24 0.90 0.34
N ASN A 115 19.39 1.59 0.33
CA ASN A 115 20.51 1.25 1.21
C ASN A 115 20.16 1.49 2.69
N GLN A 116 19.49 2.59 3.00
CA GLN A 116 18.97 2.84 4.35
C GLN A 116 18.01 1.73 4.77
N PHE A 117 17.09 1.33 3.88
CA PHE A 117 16.19 0.20 4.11
C PHE A 117 16.95 -1.11 4.39
N VAL A 118 18.01 -1.41 3.64
CA VAL A 118 18.89 -2.56 3.89
C VAL A 118 19.53 -2.49 5.29
N GLU A 119 20.01 -1.31 5.70
CA GLU A 119 20.67 -1.10 6.99
C GLU A 119 19.71 -1.25 8.17
N VAL A 120 18.51 -0.64 8.10
CA VAL A 120 17.54 -0.66 9.21
C VAL A 120 16.86 -2.02 9.37
N THR A 121 16.76 -2.82 8.30
CA THR A 121 16.18 -4.16 8.34
C THR A 121 17.22 -5.28 8.50
N SER A 122 18.51 -4.98 8.25
CA SER A 122 19.57 -6.00 8.11
C SER A 122 19.25 -7.05 7.03
N LEU A 123 18.66 -6.58 5.92
CA LEU A 123 18.32 -7.37 4.74
C LEU A 123 19.54 -8.06 4.12
N GLU A 124 19.45 -9.38 3.91
CA GLU A 124 20.45 -10.18 3.18
C GLU A 124 20.06 -10.27 1.69
N ILE A 125 20.96 -9.86 0.78
CA ILE A 125 20.76 -10.06 -0.66
C ILE A 125 21.30 -11.41 -1.09
N VAL A 126 20.45 -12.23 -1.70
CA VAL A 126 20.79 -13.52 -2.30
C VAL A 126 21.18 -13.29 -3.76
N GLU A 127 22.49 -13.22 -4.02
CA GLU A 127 23.03 -13.11 -5.37
C GLU A 127 22.66 -14.34 -6.21
N ALA A 128 22.31 -14.15 -7.49
CA ALA A 128 22.02 -15.27 -8.38
C ALA A 128 23.27 -16.13 -8.64
N GLN A 129 24.44 -15.49 -8.62
CA GLN A 129 25.71 -16.14 -8.85
C GLN A 129 26.01 -17.17 -7.76
N GLY A 130 26.23 -18.43 -8.17
CA GLY A 130 26.51 -19.54 -7.25
C GLY A 130 25.26 -20.15 -6.59
N TYR A 131 24.06 -19.67 -6.94
CA TYR A 131 22.77 -20.23 -6.53
C TYR A 131 21.93 -20.74 -7.70
N VAL A 132 22.10 -20.23 -8.92
CA VAL A 132 21.38 -20.71 -10.11
C VAL A 132 22.30 -21.46 -11.07
N MET A 133 21.92 -22.69 -11.43
CA MET A 133 22.55 -23.46 -12.50
C MET A 133 21.84 -23.15 -13.83
N VAL A 134 22.57 -22.57 -14.78
CA VAL A 134 22.02 -22.16 -16.09
C VAL A 134 21.37 -23.34 -16.85
N GLY A 135 21.93 -24.55 -16.73
CA GLY A 135 21.37 -25.74 -17.36
C GLY A 135 19.95 -26.07 -16.87
N ASP A 136 19.73 -26.00 -15.56
CA ASP A 136 18.43 -26.29 -14.94
C ASP A 136 17.39 -25.21 -15.30
N LEU A 137 17.82 -23.94 -15.35
CA LEU A 137 16.99 -22.81 -15.77
C LEU A 137 16.48 -23.01 -17.20
N ILE A 138 17.40 -23.34 -18.14
CA ILE A 138 17.06 -23.63 -19.53
C ILE A 138 16.12 -24.84 -19.63
N GLN A 139 16.36 -25.89 -18.84
CA GLN A 139 15.50 -27.07 -18.85
C GLN A 139 14.08 -26.75 -18.37
N LYS A 140 13.92 -26.02 -17.26
CA LYS A 140 12.60 -25.60 -16.75
C LYS A 140 11.84 -24.77 -17.77
N TYR A 141 12.53 -23.84 -18.45
CA TYR A 141 11.96 -23.02 -19.53
C TYR A 141 11.40 -23.86 -20.68
N PHE A 142 12.20 -24.75 -21.27
CA PHE A 142 11.76 -25.57 -22.40
C PHE A 142 10.71 -26.62 -22.02
N GLN A 143 10.63 -26.99 -20.75
CA GLN A 143 9.61 -27.91 -20.22
C GLN A 143 8.34 -27.20 -19.73
N ALA A 144 8.26 -25.86 -19.83
CA ALA A 144 7.15 -25.06 -19.29
C ALA A 144 6.82 -25.43 -17.84
N LYS A 145 7.87 -25.63 -17.02
CA LYS A 145 7.72 -25.89 -15.59
C LYS A 145 7.72 -24.57 -14.83
N PRO A 146 6.91 -24.45 -13.76
CA PRO A 146 6.91 -23.26 -12.92
C PRO A 146 8.33 -22.80 -12.56
N PRO A 147 8.62 -21.48 -12.67
CA PRO A 147 7.66 -20.38 -12.87
C PRO A 147 7.40 -20.05 -14.35
N PHE A 148 7.85 -20.88 -15.30
CA PHE A 148 7.56 -20.68 -16.72
C PHE A 148 6.20 -21.24 -17.12
N SER A 149 5.50 -20.56 -18.02
CA SER A 149 4.19 -20.97 -18.53
C SER A 149 4.22 -21.33 -20.02
N GLU A 150 3.26 -22.14 -20.49
CA GLU A 150 3.17 -22.49 -21.93
C GLU A 150 2.76 -21.29 -22.80
N THR A 151 1.96 -20.38 -22.26
CA THR A 151 1.26 -19.30 -22.98
C THR A 151 1.66 -17.88 -22.56
N GLY A 152 2.53 -17.70 -21.57
CA GLY A 152 2.91 -16.39 -21.03
C GLY A 152 3.92 -15.61 -21.88
N LYS A 153 4.23 -14.38 -21.41
CA LYS A 153 5.28 -13.53 -21.99
C LYS A 153 6.64 -14.10 -21.60
N LYS A 154 7.08 -15.16 -22.30
CA LYS A 154 8.30 -15.95 -22.07
C LYS A 154 9.60 -15.21 -21.71
N LYS A 155 9.75 -13.92 -22.05
CA LYS A 155 10.92 -13.10 -21.68
C LYS A 155 10.84 -12.54 -20.26
N ASN A 156 9.64 -12.28 -19.77
CA ASN A 156 9.39 -11.66 -18.46
C ASN A 156 9.42 -12.69 -17.32
N GLU A 157 9.39 -13.99 -17.63
CA GLU A 157 9.39 -15.08 -16.65
C GLU A 157 10.82 -15.48 -16.18
N PHE A 158 11.87 -15.02 -16.88
CA PHE A 158 13.26 -15.33 -16.52
C PHE A 158 13.71 -14.68 -15.21
N PRO A 159 13.45 -13.38 -14.96
CA PRO A 159 13.69 -12.74 -13.67
C PRO A 159 13.11 -13.54 -12.50
N ASP A 160 11.81 -13.89 -12.56
CA ASP A 160 11.13 -14.69 -11.54
C ASP A 160 11.76 -16.06 -11.33
N ALA A 161 12.10 -16.75 -12.43
CA ALA A 161 12.77 -18.03 -12.37
C ALA A 161 14.14 -17.94 -11.67
N ILE A 162 14.92 -16.91 -11.99
CA ILE A 162 16.22 -16.69 -11.35
C ILE A 162 16.03 -16.38 -9.87
N ALA A 163 15.06 -15.53 -9.50
CA ALA A 163 14.74 -15.19 -8.12
C ALA A 163 14.36 -16.43 -7.29
N LEU A 164 13.33 -17.17 -7.74
CA LEU A 164 12.80 -18.33 -7.04
C LEU A 164 13.82 -19.48 -6.93
N MET A 165 14.58 -19.75 -7.99
CA MET A 165 15.63 -20.77 -7.96
C MET A 165 16.80 -20.37 -7.03
N SER A 166 17.14 -19.08 -6.97
CA SER A 166 18.18 -18.58 -6.05
C SER A 166 17.75 -18.77 -4.59
N LEU A 167 16.51 -18.37 -4.28
CA LEU A 167 15.91 -18.51 -2.95
C LEU A 167 15.78 -19.98 -2.54
N GLU A 168 15.30 -20.85 -3.42
CA GLU A 168 15.20 -22.29 -3.13
C GLU A 168 16.57 -22.91 -2.85
N THR A 169 17.59 -22.55 -3.62
CA THR A 169 18.96 -23.03 -3.40
C THR A 169 19.53 -22.49 -2.08
N TRP A 170 19.26 -21.24 -1.73
CA TRP A 170 19.63 -20.67 -0.44
C TRP A 170 18.96 -21.41 0.72
N ALA A 171 17.66 -21.71 0.61
CA ALA A 171 16.91 -22.46 1.61
C ALA A 171 17.48 -23.87 1.83
N ASN A 172 17.83 -24.54 0.73
CA ASN A 172 18.46 -25.86 0.76
C ASN A 172 19.85 -25.82 1.41
N LYS A 173 20.70 -24.84 1.10
CA LYS A 173 22.03 -24.69 1.74
C LYS A 173 21.89 -24.40 3.25
N ASN A 174 20.91 -23.59 3.64
CA ASN A 174 20.66 -23.22 5.04
C ASN A 174 19.78 -24.23 5.80
N GLN A 175 19.31 -25.30 5.13
CA GLN A 175 18.43 -26.32 5.70
C GLN A 175 17.18 -25.76 6.41
N THR A 176 16.61 -24.69 5.85
CA THR A 176 15.45 -23.98 6.40
C THR A 176 14.35 -23.86 5.35
N LYS A 177 13.14 -23.52 5.77
CA LYS A 177 12.09 -23.01 4.88
C LYS A 177 12.13 -21.48 4.81
N ILE A 178 11.63 -20.94 3.70
CA ILE A 178 11.42 -19.51 3.46
C ILE A 178 9.91 -19.26 3.33
N LEU A 179 9.41 -18.27 4.05
CA LEU A 179 8.07 -17.72 3.81
C LEU A 179 8.16 -16.69 2.68
N VAL A 180 7.45 -16.93 1.60
CA VAL A 180 7.46 -16.11 0.38
C VAL A 180 6.18 -15.30 0.33
N VAL A 181 6.27 -13.98 0.51
CA VAL A 181 5.12 -13.07 0.41
C VAL A 181 4.96 -12.62 -1.03
N THR A 182 3.84 -12.98 -1.66
CA THR A 182 3.60 -12.71 -3.08
C THR A 182 2.11 -12.76 -3.44
N SER A 183 1.69 -11.83 -4.29
CA SER A 183 0.38 -11.86 -4.95
C SER A 183 0.45 -12.51 -6.34
N ASP A 184 1.65 -12.76 -6.85
CA ASP A 184 1.91 -13.31 -8.18
C ASP A 184 1.60 -14.82 -8.27
N ASN A 185 0.86 -15.20 -9.31
CA ASN A 185 0.41 -16.58 -9.48
C ASN A 185 1.54 -17.54 -9.89
N ASP A 186 2.54 -17.07 -10.62
CA ASP A 186 3.68 -17.90 -11.06
C ASP A 186 4.60 -18.20 -9.88
N TRP A 187 4.83 -17.23 -8.99
CA TRP A 187 5.50 -17.44 -7.70
C TRP A 187 4.72 -18.42 -6.81
N LYS A 188 3.41 -18.25 -6.65
CA LYS A 188 2.55 -19.18 -5.91
C LYS A 188 2.62 -20.60 -6.49
N ASN A 189 2.60 -20.73 -7.81
CA ASN A 189 2.67 -22.03 -8.49
C ASN A 189 4.03 -22.70 -8.34
N PHE A 190 5.13 -21.94 -8.36
CA PHE A 190 6.45 -22.48 -8.06
C PHE A 190 6.51 -23.04 -6.63
N CYS A 191 6.05 -22.26 -5.64
CA CYS A 191 6.09 -22.65 -4.23
C CYS A 191 5.29 -23.94 -3.96
N LYS A 192 4.18 -24.19 -4.69
CA LYS A 192 3.44 -25.48 -4.59
C LYS A 192 4.31 -26.70 -4.93
N SER A 193 5.33 -26.54 -5.76
CA SER A 193 6.24 -27.61 -6.15
C SER A 193 7.52 -27.68 -5.30
N SER A 194 7.76 -26.70 -4.42
CA SER A 194 8.92 -26.65 -3.56
C SER A 194 8.63 -27.24 -2.17
N GLU A 195 9.61 -27.96 -1.62
CA GLU A 195 9.55 -28.40 -0.21
C GLU A 195 10.00 -27.32 0.78
N ARG A 196 10.66 -26.27 0.26
CA ARG A 196 11.35 -25.24 1.07
C ARG A 196 10.71 -23.86 0.98
N LEU A 197 10.10 -23.53 -0.14
CA LEU A 197 9.41 -22.24 -0.34
C LEU A 197 7.93 -22.40 -0.08
N ILE A 198 7.36 -21.55 0.77
CA ILE A 198 5.93 -21.56 1.07
C ILE A 198 5.37 -20.17 0.83
N ALA A 199 4.41 -20.06 -0.09
CA ALA A 199 3.79 -18.80 -0.47
C ALA A 199 2.66 -18.39 0.49
N ILE A 200 2.56 -17.10 0.75
CA ILE A 200 1.46 -16.41 1.43
C ILE A 200 1.18 -15.10 0.68
N ASP A 201 -0.08 -14.73 0.51
CA ASP A 201 -0.49 -13.47 -0.15
C ASP A 201 -0.90 -12.36 0.82
N ASP A 202 -1.09 -12.72 2.09
CA ASP A 202 -1.34 -11.77 3.17
C ASP A 202 -0.02 -11.29 3.79
N PHE A 203 0.45 -10.11 3.39
CA PHE A 203 1.71 -9.55 3.88
C PHE A 203 1.67 -9.23 5.38
N ALA A 204 0.60 -8.59 5.86
CA ALA A 204 0.45 -8.33 7.29
C ALA A 204 0.34 -9.63 8.10
N GLY A 205 -0.38 -10.63 7.59
CA GLY A 205 -0.39 -11.98 8.17
C GLY A 205 0.99 -12.63 8.23
N ALA A 206 1.84 -12.43 7.20
CA ALA A 206 3.22 -12.92 7.19
C ALA A 206 4.10 -12.28 8.28
N LEU A 207 3.88 -10.99 8.57
CA LEU A 207 4.56 -10.29 9.67
C LEU A 207 4.14 -10.86 11.03
N VAL A 208 2.83 -11.06 11.24
CA VAL A 208 2.27 -11.69 12.45
C VAL A 208 2.90 -13.06 12.72
N LEU A 209 3.03 -13.88 11.67
CA LEU A 209 3.55 -15.25 11.78
C LEU A 209 4.96 -15.30 12.37
N CYS A 210 5.73 -14.23 12.21
CA CYS A 210 7.11 -14.14 12.67
C CYS A 210 7.26 -13.56 14.09
N GLN A 211 6.15 -13.27 14.78
CA GLN A 211 6.14 -12.68 16.13
C GLN A 211 6.04 -13.71 17.27
N LEU A 212 6.35 -13.22 18.47
CA LEU A 212 6.22 -13.96 19.73
C LEU A 212 4.74 -14.06 20.18
N PRO A 213 4.38 -15.08 20.98
CA PRO A 213 2.98 -15.40 21.30
C PRO A 213 2.19 -14.34 22.08
N ASP A 214 2.85 -13.39 22.74
CA ASP A 214 2.22 -12.50 23.72
C ASP A 214 1.41 -11.35 23.08
N ALA A 215 1.69 -11.01 21.82
CA ALA A 215 1.01 -9.92 21.11
C ALA A 215 -0.47 -10.19 20.80
N ASP A 216 -0.84 -11.47 20.59
CA ASP A 216 -2.22 -11.87 20.28
C ASP A 216 -3.15 -11.61 21.48
N ASP A 217 -2.68 -11.90 22.70
CA ASP A 217 -3.47 -11.73 23.92
C ASP A 217 -3.67 -10.25 24.26
N ILE A 218 -2.67 -9.40 23.97
CA ILE A 218 -2.77 -7.94 24.09
C ILE A 218 -3.75 -7.39 23.05
N CYS A 219 -3.66 -7.80 21.78
CA CYS A 219 -4.59 -7.33 20.75
C CYS A 219 -6.04 -7.74 21.03
N ARG A 220 -6.24 -8.92 21.64
CA ARG A 220 -7.56 -9.36 22.11
C ARG A 220 -8.09 -8.44 23.22
N ASP A 221 -7.28 -8.13 24.24
CA ASP A 221 -7.66 -7.19 25.30
C ASP A 221 -7.97 -5.79 24.75
N LEU A 222 -7.14 -5.28 23.85
CA LEU A 222 -7.38 -3.98 23.19
C LEU A 222 -8.69 -3.97 22.40
N SER A 223 -8.99 -5.04 21.66
CA SER A 223 -10.25 -5.18 20.92
C SER A 223 -11.45 -5.22 21.87
N GLU A 224 -11.38 -6.00 22.95
CA GLU A 224 -12.46 -6.09 23.96
C GLU A 224 -12.71 -4.76 24.70
N ARG A 225 -11.65 -4.02 25.00
CA ARG A 225 -11.74 -2.70 25.65
C ARG A 225 -12.36 -1.67 24.71
N TYR A 226 -11.99 -1.69 23.43
CA TYR A 226 -12.63 -0.84 22.42
C TYR A 226 -14.13 -1.12 22.33
N GLU A 227 -14.54 -2.40 22.27
CA GLU A 227 -15.96 -2.80 22.23
C GLU A 227 -16.74 -2.37 23.49
N LYS A 228 -16.07 -2.26 24.64
CA LYS A 228 -16.66 -1.72 25.89
C LYS A 228 -16.74 -0.20 25.91
N GLY A 229 -16.21 0.49 24.88
CA GLY A 229 -16.13 1.95 24.80
C GLY A 229 -14.96 2.54 25.59
N GLU A 230 -13.98 1.72 25.99
CA GLU A 230 -12.83 2.12 26.79
C GLU A 230 -11.63 2.49 25.91
N PHE A 231 -11.79 3.42 24.94
CA PHE A 231 -10.70 3.94 24.09
C PHE A 231 -11.19 5.17 23.26
N GLU A 232 -11.79 6.16 23.93
CA GLU A 232 -12.33 7.35 23.24
C GLU A 232 -11.21 8.20 22.61
N ASP A 233 -10.05 8.27 23.26
CA ASP A 233 -8.83 8.88 22.77
C ASP A 233 -8.34 8.23 21.46
N VAL A 234 -8.42 6.89 21.36
CA VAL A 234 -8.09 6.17 20.13
C VAL A 234 -9.07 6.48 19.01
N LYS A 235 -10.35 6.49 19.35
CA LYS A 235 -11.40 6.83 18.38
C LYS A 235 -11.23 8.26 17.87
N GLU A 236 -10.89 9.20 18.76
CA GLU A 236 -10.64 10.60 18.41
C GLU A 236 -9.39 10.74 17.51
N ALA A 237 -8.29 10.08 17.85
CA ALA A 237 -7.07 10.08 17.04
C ALA A 237 -7.31 9.54 15.62
N ILE A 238 -7.99 8.40 15.50
CA ILE A 238 -8.36 7.81 14.21
C ILE A 238 -9.31 8.74 13.44
N SER A 239 -10.29 9.34 14.10
CA SER A 239 -11.22 10.28 13.44
C SER A 239 -10.50 11.51 12.89
N ASN A 240 -9.55 12.07 13.64
CA ASN A 240 -8.77 13.23 13.19
C ASN A 240 -7.86 12.87 12.02
N ALA A 241 -7.20 11.71 12.07
CA ALA A 241 -6.37 11.22 10.98
C ALA A 241 -7.22 10.95 9.70
N LEU A 242 -8.40 10.36 9.84
CA LEU A 242 -9.33 10.13 8.73
C LEU A 242 -9.80 11.43 8.10
N LYS A 243 -10.20 12.44 8.89
CA LYS A 243 -10.65 13.74 8.36
C LYS A 243 -9.56 14.41 7.51
N TYR A 244 -8.32 14.39 8.01
CA TYR A 244 -7.18 14.94 7.27
C TYR A 244 -6.91 14.15 5.98
N ARG A 245 -6.98 12.81 6.05
CA ARG A 245 -6.70 12.01 4.85
C ARG A 245 -7.81 12.11 3.80
N ILE A 246 -9.07 12.21 4.22
CA ILE A 246 -10.24 12.33 3.35
C ILE A 246 -10.24 13.67 2.60
N SER A 247 -9.76 14.76 3.21
CA SER A 247 -9.68 16.06 2.52
C SER A 247 -8.69 16.06 1.36
N ASP A 248 -7.77 15.09 1.30
CA ASP A 248 -6.79 14.94 0.23
C ASP A 248 -7.21 13.94 -0.85
N ILE A 249 -8.44 13.40 -0.78
CA ILE A 249 -8.95 12.44 -1.77
C ILE A 249 -9.59 13.19 -2.93
N ASP A 250 -9.10 12.92 -4.14
CA ASP A 250 -9.78 13.28 -5.38
C ASP A 250 -10.64 12.10 -5.86
N ILE A 251 -11.97 12.27 -5.84
CA ILE A 251 -12.92 11.33 -6.44
C ILE A 251 -13.32 11.89 -7.81
N TYR A 252 -13.16 11.05 -8.84
CA TYR A 252 -13.70 11.31 -10.17
C TYR A 252 -15.11 10.73 -10.24
N PRO A 253 -16.17 11.55 -10.30
CA PRO A 253 -17.53 11.04 -10.32
C PRO A 253 -17.84 10.37 -11.66
N GLU A 254 -18.46 9.20 -11.61
CA GLU A 254 -19.12 8.61 -12.78
C GLU A 254 -20.60 9.02 -12.76
N ALA A 255 -21.12 9.49 -13.90
CA ALA A 255 -22.52 9.84 -14.04
C ALA A 255 -23.01 9.68 -15.48
N ASN A 256 -24.32 9.58 -15.63
CA ASN A 256 -25.02 9.54 -16.91
C ASN A 256 -25.89 10.77 -17.06
N SER A 257 -25.87 11.41 -18.23
CA SER A 257 -26.76 12.53 -18.53
C SER A 257 -27.23 12.49 -19.98
N ALA A 258 -28.38 13.12 -20.24
CA ALA A 258 -28.83 13.42 -21.60
C ALA A 258 -28.03 14.58 -22.24
N TYR A 259 -27.31 15.34 -21.41
CA TYR A 259 -26.47 16.47 -21.77
C TYR A 259 -24.99 16.07 -21.70
N VAL A 260 -24.11 16.85 -22.35
CA VAL A 260 -22.68 16.81 -22.02
C VAL A 260 -22.54 17.39 -20.62
N TYR A 261 -21.71 16.79 -19.77
CA TYR A 261 -21.46 17.32 -18.43
C TYR A 261 -19.96 17.43 -18.14
N GLU A 262 -19.62 18.39 -17.30
CA GLU A 262 -18.32 18.54 -16.67
C GLU A 262 -18.49 18.53 -15.15
N HIS A 263 -17.52 17.92 -14.47
CA HIS A 263 -17.43 17.92 -13.02
C HIS A 263 -16.61 19.14 -12.57
N GLU A 264 -17.18 19.94 -11.67
CA GLU A 264 -16.56 21.20 -11.23
C GLU A 264 -15.87 21.08 -9.86
N SER A 265 -16.52 20.40 -8.92
CA SER A 265 -16.00 20.24 -7.56
C SER A 265 -16.56 18.97 -6.90
N THR A 266 -15.74 18.38 -6.03
CA THR A 266 -16.13 17.28 -5.13
C THR A 266 -15.91 17.75 -3.69
N GLU A 267 -16.91 17.55 -2.84
CA GLU A 267 -16.78 17.68 -1.39
C GLU A 267 -17.09 16.34 -0.72
N ILE A 268 -16.19 15.89 0.16
CA ILE A 268 -16.35 14.64 0.90
C ILE A 268 -16.53 14.97 2.38
N THR A 269 -17.70 14.65 2.90
CA THR A 269 -18.03 14.81 4.33
C THR A 269 -17.88 13.48 5.06
N PHE A 270 -17.03 13.45 6.09
CA PHE A 270 -16.89 12.31 6.98
C PHE A 270 -18.03 12.25 8.03
N ASN A 271 -18.77 11.15 8.06
CA ASN A 271 -19.87 10.94 9.00
C ASN A 271 -19.46 10.09 10.22
N GLY A 272 -18.62 9.08 10.00
CA GLY A 272 -18.20 8.15 11.04
C GLY A 272 -17.44 6.96 10.49
N PHE A 273 -17.05 6.04 11.37
CA PHE A 273 -16.45 4.77 10.95
C PHE A 273 -16.82 3.64 11.90
N GLU A 274 -16.78 2.42 11.37
CA GLU A 274 -16.90 1.19 12.12
C GLU A 274 -15.72 0.27 11.82
N PHE A 275 -15.26 -0.46 12.82
CA PHE A 275 -14.22 -1.47 12.64
C PHE A 275 -14.79 -2.73 11.98
N LYS A 276 -14.06 -3.26 11.00
CA LYS A 276 -14.32 -4.57 10.41
C LYS A 276 -13.54 -5.63 11.18
N LEU A 277 -14.16 -6.79 11.39
CA LEU A 277 -13.48 -7.95 11.97
C LEU A 277 -12.53 -8.58 10.95
N LEU A 278 -11.31 -8.83 11.36
CA LEU A 278 -10.29 -9.53 10.57
C LEU A 278 -10.51 -11.05 10.69
N GLU A 279 -10.57 -11.79 9.59
CA GLU A 279 -10.71 -13.26 9.64
C GLU A 279 -9.36 -13.97 9.86
N PRO A 280 -9.35 -15.18 10.44
CA PRO A 280 -9.35 -15.47 11.87
C PRO A 280 -7.98 -15.25 12.56
N PRO A 281 -7.95 -14.92 13.87
CA PRO A 281 -9.09 -14.78 14.77
C PRO A 281 -9.87 -13.48 14.51
N SER A 282 -11.21 -13.55 14.62
CA SER A 282 -12.16 -12.42 14.45
C SER A 282 -11.94 -11.31 15.47
N LEU A 283 -10.89 -10.53 15.26
CA LEU A 283 -10.47 -9.41 16.10
C LEU A 283 -10.49 -8.12 15.28
N ILE A 284 -10.64 -7.01 15.98
CA ILE A 284 -10.54 -5.67 15.40
C ILE A 284 -9.07 -5.34 15.10
N PHE A 285 -8.16 -5.72 16.01
CA PHE A 285 -6.73 -5.47 15.88
C PHE A 285 -5.94 -6.74 15.65
N ARG A 286 -5.02 -6.69 14.68
CA ARG A 286 -4.05 -7.76 14.38
C ARG A 286 -2.63 -7.25 14.57
N PRO A 287 -1.77 -7.91 15.35
CA PRO A 287 -0.44 -7.39 15.64
C PRO A 287 0.51 -7.52 14.43
N VAL A 288 1.07 -6.41 13.95
CA VAL A 288 2.02 -6.36 12.83
C VAL A 288 3.48 -6.19 13.28
N LYS A 289 3.69 -5.55 14.43
CA LYS A 289 4.99 -5.50 15.12
C LYS A 289 4.78 -5.48 16.63
N PHE A 290 5.55 -6.28 17.36
CA PHE A 290 5.57 -6.25 18.82
C PHE A 290 7.00 -6.39 19.33
N TYR A 291 7.54 -5.33 19.94
CA TYR A 291 8.88 -5.33 20.50
C TYR A 291 9.05 -4.23 21.55
N ASN A 292 9.62 -4.59 22.71
CA ASN A 292 9.78 -3.71 23.88
C ASN A 292 8.44 -3.08 24.30
N GLU A 293 8.34 -1.76 24.19
CA GLU A 293 7.20 -0.95 24.61
C GLU A 293 6.32 -0.53 23.42
N THR A 294 6.59 -1.04 22.21
CA THR A 294 5.88 -0.65 20.99
C THR A 294 5.08 -1.81 20.41
N LEU A 295 3.81 -1.56 20.14
CA LEU A 295 2.90 -2.46 19.42
C LEU A 295 2.31 -1.72 18.21
N VAL A 296 2.56 -2.23 17.01
CA VAL A 296 1.89 -1.79 15.80
C VAL A 296 0.84 -2.81 15.45
N VAL A 297 -0.41 -2.39 15.32
CA VAL A 297 -1.53 -3.23 14.90
C VAL A 297 -2.10 -2.78 13.57
N GLU A 298 -2.56 -3.74 12.79
CA GLU A 298 -3.40 -3.50 11.62
C GLU A 298 -4.86 -3.62 12.00
N SER A 299 -5.68 -2.79 11.36
CA SER A 299 -7.12 -2.89 11.39
C SER A 299 -7.75 -2.46 10.06
N LYS A 300 -9.01 -2.85 9.86
CA LYS A 300 -9.81 -2.47 8.69
C LYS A 300 -11.02 -1.67 9.16
N LEU A 301 -11.31 -0.57 8.51
CA LEU A 301 -12.47 0.28 8.78
C LEU A 301 -13.44 0.27 7.60
N SER A 302 -14.72 0.40 7.92
CA SER A 302 -15.76 0.90 7.01
C SER A 302 -16.03 2.34 7.39
N VAL A 303 -15.67 3.29 6.52
CA VAL A 303 -15.82 4.73 6.80
C VAL A 303 -17.02 5.29 6.05
N ASP A 304 -18.02 5.77 6.78
CA ASP A 304 -19.22 6.39 6.22
C ASP A 304 -18.93 7.82 5.78
N VAL A 305 -19.12 8.08 4.50
CA VAL A 305 -18.90 9.40 3.88
C VAL A 305 -20.10 9.80 3.03
N ASN A 306 -20.36 11.10 2.97
CA ASN A 306 -21.22 11.70 1.97
C ASN A 306 -20.35 12.40 0.91
N VAL A 307 -20.46 11.98 -0.34
CA VAL A 307 -19.77 12.59 -1.47
C VAL A 307 -20.77 13.48 -2.20
N GLU A 308 -20.48 14.77 -2.26
CA GLU A 308 -21.26 15.77 -3.01
C GLU A 308 -20.44 16.26 -4.21
N CYS A 309 -21.05 16.27 -5.38
CA CYS A 309 -20.43 16.73 -6.61
C CYS A 309 -21.28 17.81 -7.29
N SER A 310 -20.62 18.86 -7.78
CA SER A 310 -21.22 19.86 -8.65
C SER A 310 -20.95 19.52 -10.11
N PHE A 311 -22.00 19.57 -10.93
CA PHE A 311 -21.95 19.30 -12.36
C PHE A 311 -22.47 20.51 -13.13
N SER A 312 -21.77 20.86 -14.22
CA SER A 312 -22.29 21.77 -15.24
C SER A 312 -22.62 21.02 -16.52
N PHE A 313 -23.65 21.47 -17.21
CA PHE A 313 -24.18 20.80 -18.38
C PHE A 313 -24.13 21.68 -19.62
N SER A 314 -23.96 21.06 -20.79
CA SER A 314 -23.98 21.75 -22.07
C SER A 314 -24.57 20.90 -23.20
N VAL A 315 -24.95 21.57 -24.30
CA VAL A 315 -25.32 20.94 -25.57
C VAL A 315 -24.47 21.55 -26.67
N TYR A 316 -23.94 20.69 -27.52
CA TYR A 316 -23.21 21.10 -28.71
C TYR A 316 -24.12 21.76 -29.75
N ASP A 317 -23.86 23.02 -30.10
CA ASP A 317 -24.50 23.70 -31.22
C ASP A 317 -23.72 23.48 -32.51
N SER A 318 -24.29 22.67 -33.40
CA SER A 318 -23.71 22.37 -34.72
C SER A 318 -23.69 23.53 -35.72
N ILE A 319 -24.36 24.66 -35.44
CA ILE A 319 -24.39 25.82 -36.34
C ILE A 319 -23.09 26.62 -36.23
N ASP A 320 -22.73 27.01 -35.00
CA ASP A 320 -21.54 27.82 -34.74
C ASP A 320 -20.37 26.99 -34.18
N GLY A 321 -20.61 25.74 -33.78
CA GLY A 321 -19.61 24.79 -33.32
C GLY A 321 -19.23 24.91 -31.85
N ASP A 322 -20.03 25.64 -31.06
CA ASP A 322 -19.80 25.95 -29.65
C ASP A 322 -20.73 25.14 -28.74
N ASP A 323 -20.30 24.89 -27.50
CA ASP A 323 -21.13 24.27 -26.46
C ASP A 323 -21.96 25.34 -25.73
N VAL A 324 -23.28 25.15 -25.71
CA VAL A 324 -24.22 26.07 -25.05
C VAL A 324 -24.50 25.55 -23.63
N PRO A 325 -24.26 26.34 -22.57
CA PRO A 325 -24.52 25.92 -21.20
C PRO A 325 -26.03 25.70 -20.98
N MET A 326 -26.36 24.63 -20.27
CA MET A 326 -27.74 24.21 -19.97
C MET A 326 -28.07 24.26 -18.47
N GLY A 327 -27.19 24.85 -17.67
CA GLY A 327 -27.34 24.94 -16.21
C GLY A 327 -26.36 24.03 -15.47
N SER A 328 -26.56 23.94 -14.16
CA SER A 328 -25.79 23.08 -13.25
C SER A 328 -26.72 22.30 -12.33
N SER A 329 -26.16 21.32 -11.63
CA SER A 329 -26.84 20.60 -10.56
C SER A 329 -25.83 20.10 -9.55
N THR A 330 -26.24 19.95 -8.30
CA THR A 330 -25.49 19.18 -7.32
C THR A 330 -26.13 17.81 -7.13
N ALA A 331 -25.30 16.78 -6.97
CA ALA A 331 -25.76 15.46 -6.58
C ALA A 331 -24.92 14.96 -5.41
N SER A 332 -25.56 14.25 -4.48
CA SER A 332 -24.88 13.66 -3.33
C SER A 332 -25.21 12.18 -3.20
N ILE A 333 -24.23 11.41 -2.74
CA ILE A 333 -24.37 9.99 -2.46
C ILE A 333 -23.66 9.63 -1.16
N GLN A 334 -24.38 8.90 -0.30
CA GLN A 334 -23.80 8.30 0.88
C GLN A 334 -23.19 6.95 0.51
N THR A 335 -21.90 6.77 0.83
CA THR A 335 -21.16 5.53 0.53
C THR A 335 -20.19 5.20 1.66
N ASN A 336 -19.66 3.98 1.64
CA ASN A 336 -18.63 3.54 2.56
C ASN A 336 -17.28 3.42 1.84
N LEU A 337 -16.23 3.94 2.47
CA LEU A 337 -14.85 3.73 2.04
C LEU A 337 -14.22 2.60 2.85
N ASP A 338 -13.55 1.69 2.15
CA ASP A 338 -12.75 0.64 2.75
C ASP A 338 -11.36 1.19 3.04
N VAL A 339 -10.99 1.18 4.33
CA VAL A 339 -9.77 1.80 4.82
C VAL A 339 -8.95 0.80 5.62
N ASP A 340 -7.69 0.64 5.24
CA ASP A 340 -6.70 -0.09 6.01
C ASP A 340 -5.93 0.89 6.89
N ILE A 341 -5.76 0.56 8.17
CA ILE A 341 -5.03 1.40 9.12
C ILE A 341 -3.94 0.61 9.84
N LEU A 342 -2.85 1.30 10.17
CA LEU A 342 -1.87 0.87 11.15
C LEU A 342 -1.90 1.82 12.33
N VAL A 343 -2.10 1.28 13.53
CA VAL A 343 -2.06 2.05 14.78
C VAL A 343 -0.84 1.64 15.57
N SER A 344 0.01 2.61 15.89
CA SER A 344 1.20 2.42 16.73
C SER A 344 0.87 2.82 18.16
N PHE A 345 0.97 1.86 19.06
CA PHE A 345 0.80 2.03 20.50
C PHE A 345 2.16 1.99 21.21
N ILE A 346 2.32 2.84 22.23
CA ILE A 346 3.41 2.78 23.21
C ILE A 346 2.82 2.46 24.59
N GLY A 347 3.46 1.56 25.34
CA GLY A 347 3.10 1.31 26.74
C GLY A 347 3.94 0.23 27.42
N ASP A 348 3.64 -0.03 28.69
CA ASP A 348 4.22 -1.14 29.46
C ASP A 348 3.54 -2.46 29.07
N LEU A 349 3.83 -2.93 27.87
CA LEU A 349 3.19 -4.08 27.23
C LEU A 349 3.69 -5.44 27.76
N ASP A 350 4.41 -5.45 28.89
CA ASP A 350 4.85 -6.68 29.57
C ASP A 350 3.67 -7.46 30.18
N LYS A 351 2.48 -6.85 30.26
CA LYS A 351 1.25 -7.48 30.78
C LYS A 351 0.03 -7.10 29.96
N VAL A 352 -0.84 -8.07 29.71
CA VAL A 352 -2.19 -7.85 29.17
C VAL A 352 -2.97 -6.93 30.12
N GLY A 353 -3.66 -5.93 29.56
CA GLY A 353 -4.41 -4.93 30.32
C GLY A 353 -3.61 -3.69 30.74
N ALA A 354 -2.38 -3.52 30.25
CA ALA A 354 -1.62 -2.29 30.47
C ALA A 354 -2.29 -1.06 29.82
N GLU A 355 -2.01 0.12 30.37
CA GLU A 355 -2.36 1.37 29.71
C GLU A 355 -1.43 1.56 28.50
N VAL A 356 -2.03 1.99 27.39
CA VAL A 356 -1.35 2.24 26.13
C VAL A 356 -1.70 3.64 25.66
N GLU A 357 -0.73 4.32 25.07
CA GLU A 357 -0.91 5.61 24.41
C GLU A 357 -0.71 5.42 22.90
N ILE A 358 -1.38 6.24 22.09
CA ILE A 358 -1.16 6.23 20.64
C ILE A 358 0.03 7.12 20.32
N GLU A 359 0.97 6.54 19.58
CA GLU A 359 2.09 7.25 19.00
C GLU A 359 1.75 7.77 17.60
N ASP A 360 1.12 6.94 16.77
CA ASP A 360 0.89 7.23 15.35
C ASP A 360 -0.30 6.45 14.77
N VAL A 361 -0.93 7.01 13.74
CA VAL A 361 -1.99 6.38 12.96
C VAL A 361 -1.71 6.58 11.47
N GLU A 362 -1.32 5.50 10.79
CA GLU A 362 -1.12 5.50 9.35
C GLU A 362 -2.40 4.99 8.66
N ILE A 363 -2.82 5.68 7.60
CA ILE A 363 -4.09 5.43 6.90
C ILE A 363 -3.85 5.21 5.42
N GLU A 364 -4.41 4.11 4.92
CA GLU A 364 -4.47 3.78 3.50
C GLU A 364 -5.93 3.60 3.07
N ILE A 365 -6.38 4.47 2.15
CA ILE A 365 -7.76 4.51 1.68
C ILE A 365 -7.78 3.95 0.26
N THR A 366 -8.64 2.96 0.03
CA THR A 366 -8.97 2.52 -1.33
C THR A 366 -10.17 3.31 -1.81
N VAL A 367 -9.97 4.19 -2.80
CA VAL A 367 -11.03 5.02 -3.36
C VAL A 367 -11.87 4.18 -4.34
N PRO A 368 -13.17 3.98 -4.11
CA PRO A 368 -14.04 3.29 -5.05
C PRO A 368 -14.46 4.22 -6.20
N ASP A 369 -14.90 3.63 -7.30
CA ASP A 369 -15.64 4.35 -8.32
C ASP A 369 -17.01 4.76 -7.74
N VAL A 370 -17.36 6.05 -7.83
CA VAL A 370 -18.61 6.59 -7.29
C VAL A 370 -19.54 6.98 -8.43
N ASP A 371 -20.58 6.16 -8.64
CA ASP A 371 -21.61 6.38 -9.65
C ASP A 371 -22.78 7.18 -9.07
N PHE A 372 -22.99 8.39 -9.60
CA PHE A 372 -24.08 9.30 -9.25
C PHE A 372 -25.38 9.00 -10.02
N GLY A 373 -25.37 8.01 -10.91
CA GLY A 373 -26.53 7.58 -11.67
C GLY A 373 -26.91 8.60 -12.75
N MET A 374 -28.21 8.87 -12.92
CA MET A 374 -28.69 9.85 -13.89
C MET A 374 -28.70 11.25 -13.27
N ILE A 375 -27.97 12.17 -13.89
CA ILE A 375 -27.91 13.59 -13.51
C ILE A 375 -28.49 14.46 -14.63
N GLU A 376 -29.17 15.54 -14.25
CA GLU A 376 -29.79 16.50 -15.16
C GLU A 376 -29.65 17.91 -14.60
N PRO A 377 -29.64 18.95 -15.46
CA PRO A 377 -29.56 20.32 -14.99
C PRO A 377 -30.78 20.65 -14.12
N ASP A 378 -30.56 21.35 -13.02
CA ASP A 378 -31.64 21.88 -12.20
C ASP A 378 -32.00 23.29 -12.67
N TRP A 379 -33.13 23.41 -13.37
CA TRP A 379 -33.66 24.70 -13.85
C TRP A 379 -34.59 25.38 -12.84
N MET A 380 -34.79 24.79 -11.66
CA MET A 380 -35.69 25.33 -10.64
C MET A 380 -34.97 26.16 -9.58
N ASP A 381 -33.64 26.07 -9.51
CA ASP A 381 -32.77 26.86 -8.63
C ASP A 381 -32.03 27.98 -9.40
N GLU A 382 -32.77 28.83 -10.14
CA GLU A 382 -32.21 30.12 -10.55
C GLU A 382 -32.05 30.99 -9.29
N GLU A 383 -30.82 31.09 -8.75
CA GLU A 383 -30.46 32.19 -7.86
C GLU A 383 -30.70 33.49 -8.64
N ASP A 384 -31.69 34.28 -8.20
CA ASP A 384 -31.98 35.61 -8.71
C ASP A 384 -30.70 36.47 -8.61
N TYR A 385 -29.92 36.52 -9.69
CA TYR A 385 -28.87 37.51 -9.84
C TYR A 385 -29.53 38.88 -10.02
N ASP A 386 -29.77 39.57 -8.90
CA ASP A 386 -30.12 40.98 -8.87
C ASP A 386 -28.98 41.79 -9.53
N TYR A 387 -29.23 42.24 -10.76
CA TYR A 387 -28.34 43.07 -11.60
C TYR A 387 -28.05 44.46 -11.04
#